data_AF-A0A2P8VFC4-F1
#
_entry.id   AF-A0A2P8VFC4-F1
#
_cell.length_a   1.000
_cell.length_b   1.000
_cell.length_c   1.000
_cell.angle_alpha   90.00
_cell.angle_beta   90.00
_cell.angle_gamma   90.00
#
_symmetry.space_group_name_H-M   'P 1'
#
loop_
_entity.id
_entity.type
_entity.pdbx_description
1 polymer ?
#
loop_
_entity_poly.entity_id
_entity_poly.type
_entity_poly.pdbx_seq_one_letter_code
_entity_poly.pdbx_strand_id
1 'polypeptide(L)'
;MTAKYFAILTNQGAARLANATALGTKLNLTQLAVGDANGVLPMPNPAQTALIHEQRRAPLNLIEVDPQNPGQIIVEQIIPEDEGGFWIREIGLYDDEGLLVAVANCPETYKPKLQEGSGRTQTIRMVLIVSSTEAVTLKIDPSVVLATRKYVDDKVIEVKAYADSLLKKHVDAANPHTQYPLIANALKEMADAGLVSEVLKNLGLGEGSALPVGVPVLWPSATPPAGWLKYNGAAFDKTRYP
;
A
#
# COMPACT_ATOMS: atom_id res chain seq x y z
N MET A 1 -10.82 10.68 40.33
CA MET A 1 -9.81 11.74 40.14
C MET A 1 -10.02 12.32 38.76
N THR A 2 -10.41 13.59 38.65
CA THR A 2 -10.46 14.30 37.36
C THR A 2 -9.04 14.46 36.84
N ALA A 3 -8.77 14.00 35.63
CA ALA A 3 -7.47 14.18 35.01
C ALA A 3 -7.19 15.69 34.85
N LYS A 4 -5.97 16.14 35.18
CA LYS A 4 -5.57 17.55 35.06
C LYS A 4 -5.59 18.05 33.61
N TYR A 5 -5.30 17.15 32.68
CA TYR A 5 -5.33 17.39 31.24
C TYR A 5 -6.24 16.36 30.59
N PHE A 6 -7.15 16.82 29.75
CA PHE A 6 -8.14 15.98 29.10
C PHE A 6 -8.65 16.62 27.81
N ALA A 7 -9.13 15.78 26.91
CA ALA A 7 -9.82 16.18 25.70
C ALA A 7 -11.32 15.95 25.86
N ILE A 8 -12.11 16.84 25.29
CA ILE A 8 -13.56 16.68 25.18
C ILE A 8 -14.03 16.96 23.76
N LEU A 9 -15.15 16.35 23.42
CA LEU A 9 -15.89 16.71 22.22
C LEU A 9 -16.67 18.00 22.47
N THR A 10 -16.68 18.91 21.50
CA THR A 10 -17.58 20.06 21.55
C THR A 10 -19.01 19.63 21.25
N ASN A 11 -20.00 20.45 21.59
CA ASN A 11 -21.41 20.21 21.24
C ASN A 11 -21.59 20.11 19.72
N GLN A 12 -20.85 20.91 18.96
CA GLN A 12 -20.85 20.87 17.51
C GLN A 12 -20.20 19.60 16.97
N GLY A 13 -19.05 19.19 17.52
CA GLY A 13 -18.38 17.95 17.17
C GLY A 13 -19.22 16.71 17.49
N ALA A 14 -19.91 16.71 18.64
CA ALA A 14 -20.87 15.68 19.01
C ALA A 14 -22.02 15.57 18.02
N ALA A 15 -22.61 16.71 17.64
CA ALA A 15 -23.65 16.74 16.63
C ALA A 15 -23.14 16.25 15.26
N ARG A 16 -21.94 16.65 14.85
CA ARG A 16 -21.36 16.23 13.56
C ARG A 16 -21.06 14.74 13.53
N LEU A 17 -20.50 14.19 14.60
CA LEU A 17 -20.25 12.76 14.75
C LEU A 17 -21.54 11.94 14.78
N ALA A 18 -22.56 12.41 15.50
CA ALA A 18 -23.88 11.78 15.54
C ALA A 18 -24.54 11.78 14.15
N ASN A 19 -24.48 12.90 13.43
CA ASN A 19 -25.00 13.02 12.07
C ASN A 19 -24.26 12.11 11.09
N ALA A 20 -22.92 12.03 11.19
CA ALA A 20 -22.12 11.14 10.37
C ALA A 20 -22.55 9.67 10.58
N THR A 21 -22.68 9.28 11.85
CA THR A 21 -23.14 7.94 12.22
C THR A 21 -24.56 7.64 11.69
N ALA A 22 -25.49 8.59 11.82
CA ALA A 22 -26.88 8.42 11.39
C ALA A 22 -27.05 8.36 9.86
N LEU A 23 -26.24 9.12 9.12
CA LEU A 23 -26.30 9.18 7.64
C LEU A 23 -25.42 8.13 6.97
N GLY A 24 -24.62 7.37 7.73
CA GLY A 24 -23.61 6.45 7.19
C GLY A 24 -22.47 7.18 6.47
N THR A 25 -22.32 8.49 6.70
CA THR A 25 -21.19 9.29 6.20
C THR A 25 -20.07 9.29 7.23
N LYS A 26 -18.89 9.73 6.85
CA LYS A 26 -17.75 9.80 7.76
C LYS A 26 -17.33 11.26 7.99
N LEU A 27 -16.99 11.58 9.23
CA LEU A 27 -16.47 12.87 9.67
C LEU A 27 -15.00 12.98 9.29
N ASN A 28 -14.68 13.96 8.46
CA ASN A 28 -13.31 14.23 8.02
C ASN A 28 -12.63 15.18 9.00
N LEU A 29 -11.71 14.65 9.81
CA LEU A 29 -10.83 15.48 10.63
C LEU A 29 -9.60 15.84 9.81
N THR A 30 -9.33 17.14 9.64
CA THR A 30 -8.31 17.60 8.69
C THR A 30 -7.19 18.38 9.35
N GLN A 31 -7.50 19.15 10.39
CA GLN A 31 -6.56 20.11 10.97
C GLN A 31 -6.53 20.01 12.49
N LEU A 32 -5.34 20.26 13.04
CA LEU A 32 -5.14 20.48 14.46
C LEU A 32 -4.55 21.87 14.66
N ALA A 33 -5.11 22.59 15.64
CA ALA A 33 -4.62 23.89 16.05
C ALA A 33 -4.10 23.85 17.48
N VAL A 34 -3.11 24.69 17.75
CA VAL A 34 -2.56 24.91 19.08
C VAL A 34 -2.67 26.38 19.44
N GLY A 35 -2.90 26.65 20.72
CA GLY A 35 -3.06 28.00 21.24
C GLY A 35 -2.40 28.18 22.60
N ASP A 36 -2.16 29.44 22.95
CA ASP A 36 -1.56 29.81 24.23
C ASP A 36 -2.60 30.20 25.29
N ALA A 37 -3.89 30.21 24.91
CA ALA A 37 -5.04 30.58 25.73
C ALA A 37 -4.88 31.91 26.50
N ASN A 38 -4.25 32.91 25.88
CA ASN A 38 -3.93 34.21 26.48
C ASN A 38 -3.12 34.11 27.78
N GLY A 39 -2.27 33.08 27.89
CA GLY A 39 -1.39 32.90 29.05
C GLY A 39 -2.01 32.16 30.23
N VAL A 40 -3.28 31.73 30.14
CA VAL A 40 -3.99 31.02 31.21
C VAL A 40 -4.29 29.60 30.77
N LEU A 41 -4.02 28.60 31.61
CA LEU A 41 -4.40 27.21 31.32
C LEU A 41 -5.94 27.09 31.25
N PRO A 42 -6.54 26.83 30.08
CA PRO A 42 -7.98 26.81 29.95
C PRO A 42 -8.56 25.50 30.45
N MET A 43 -9.79 25.57 30.96
CA MET A 43 -10.60 24.38 31.18
C MET A 43 -11.44 24.12 29.92
N PRO A 44 -11.27 22.97 29.24
CA PRO A 44 -12.04 22.65 28.05
C PRO A 44 -13.54 22.70 28.34
N ASN A 45 -14.30 23.37 27.47
CA ASN A 45 -15.76 23.53 27.59
C ASN A 45 -16.46 23.02 26.31
N PRO A 46 -17.46 22.11 26.40
CA PRO A 46 -18.17 21.60 25.24
C PRO A 46 -18.83 22.68 24.38
N ALA A 47 -19.18 23.85 24.94
CA ALA A 47 -19.78 24.95 24.21
C ALA A 47 -18.78 25.77 23.35
N GLN A 48 -17.48 25.46 23.39
CA GLN A 48 -16.48 26.15 22.59
C GLN A 48 -16.70 25.91 21.09
N THR A 49 -16.61 26.99 20.33
CA THR A 49 -16.64 26.98 18.85
C THR A 49 -15.29 27.34 18.23
N ALA A 50 -14.37 27.87 19.04
CA ALA A 50 -13.00 28.21 18.67
C ALA A 50 -12.07 28.10 19.90
N LEU A 51 -10.76 28.04 19.64
CA LEU A 51 -9.74 28.22 20.67
C LEU A 51 -9.76 29.65 21.22
N ILE A 52 -9.33 29.82 22.47
CA ILE A 52 -9.32 31.12 23.13
C ILE A 52 -8.31 32.06 22.47
N HIS A 53 -7.13 31.54 22.15
CA HIS A 53 -6.12 32.24 21.37
C HIS A 53 -5.29 31.26 20.54
N GLU A 54 -5.73 31.06 19.30
CA GLU A 54 -5.07 30.22 18.32
C GLU A 54 -3.74 30.84 17.86
N GLN A 55 -2.65 30.07 17.99
CA GLN A 55 -1.31 30.48 17.57
C GLN A 55 -0.91 29.84 16.24
N ARG A 56 -1.36 28.61 16.01
CA ARG A 56 -1.03 27.85 14.80
C ARG A 56 -2.13 26.85 14.49
N ARG A 57 -2.42 26.68 13.20
CA ARG A 57 -3.24 25.60 12.66
C ARG A 57 -2.56 24.99 11.45
N ALA A 58 -2.52 23.67 11.41
CA ALA A 58 -1.96 22.93 10.28
C ALA A 58 -2.70 21.60 10.06
N PRO A 59 -2.45 20.90 8.94
CA PRO A 59 -2.99 19.56 8.71
C PRO A 59 -2.55 18.56 9.78
N LEU A 60 -3.31 17.47 9.92
CA LEU A 60 -2.96 16.33 10.77
C LEU A 60 -1.83 15.49 10.15
N ASN A 61 -0.92 15.01 11.00
CA ASN A 61 0.11 14.03 10.62
C ASN A 61 -0.34 12.59 10.79
N LEU A 62 -1.11 12.32 11.84
CA LEU A 62 -1.64 11.00 12.13
C LEU A 62 -3.07 11.15 12.63
N ILE A 63 -3.91 10.23 12.20
CA ILE A 63 -5.13 9.87 12.90
C ILE A 63 -5.15 8.34 12.94
N GLU A 64 -5.43 7.76 14.10
CA GLU A 64 -5.57 6.32 14.30
C GLU A 64 -6.57 6.02 15.42
N VAL A 65 -7.15 4.82 15.40
CA VAL A 65 -7.91 4.31 16.54
C VAL A 65 -6.93 3.69 17.50
N ASP A 66 -7.05 3.98 18.81
CA ASP A 66 -6.18 3.41 19.82
C ASP A 66 -6.32 1.86 19.82
N PRO A 67 -5.25 1.11 19.53
CA PRO A 67 -5.29 -0.36 19.51
C PRO A 67 -5.69 -0.98 20.84
N GLN A 68 -5.46 -0.28 21.96
CA GLN A 68 -5.83 -0.73 23.30
C GLN A 68 -7.27 -0.32 23.68
N ASN A 69 -7.80 0.75 23.07
CA ASN A 69 -9.10 1.33 23.41
C ASN A 69 -9.88 1.71 22.14
N PRO A 70 -10.69 0.80 21.55
CA PRO A 70 -11.37 1.03 20.28
C PRO A 70 -12.37 2.21 20.24
N GLY A 71 -12.73 2.77 21.41
CA GLY A 71 -13.54 3.98 21.54
C GLY A 71 -12.74 5.29 21.58
N GLN A 72 -11.42 5.23 21.41
CA GLN A 72 -10.53 6.38 21.43
C GLN A 72 -9.86 6.56 20.07
N ILE A 73 -9.79 7.81 19.62
CA ILE A 73 -8.96 8.20 18.49
C ILE A 73 -7.75 8.98 18.99
N ILE A 74 -6.61 8.68 18.38
CA ILE A 74 -5.35 9.39 18.59
C ILE A 74 -5.13 10.23 17.34
N VAL A 75 -5.00 11.53 17.53
CA VAL A 75 -4.61 12.46 16.47
C VAL A 75 -3.26 13.07 16.81
N GLU A 76 -2.39 13.17 15.81
CA GLU A 76 -1.09 13.79 15.96
C GLU A 76 -0.85 14.86 14.92
N GLN A 77 -0.09 15.86 15.34
CA GLN A 77 0.50 16.86 14.48
C GLN A 77 1.95 17.10 14.89
N ILE A 78 2.82 17.30 13.92
CA ILE A 78 4.21 17.67 14.14
C ILE A 78 4.36 19.16 13.86
N ILE A 79 4.91 19.89 14.83
CA ILE A 79 5.33 21.27 14.68
C ILE A 79 6.83 21.25 14.35
N PRO A 80 7.23 21.66 13.14
CA PRO A 80 8.63 21.68 12.71
C PRO A 80 9.44 22.75 13.46
N GLU A 81 10.76 22.76 13.28
CA GLU A 81 11.67 23.64 14.02
C GLU A 81 11.65 25.12 13.58
N ASP A 82 11.19 25.39 12.37
CA ASP A 82 11.03 26.71 11.77
C ASP A 82 9.76 27.43 12.24
N GLU A 83 8.79 26.69 12.77
CA GLU A 83 7.56 27.21 13.38
C GLU A 83 7.63 27.19 14.91
N GLY A 84 7.40 28.32 15.57
CA GLY A 84 7.52 28.44 17.02
C GLY A 84 7.48 29.89 17.49
N GLY A 85 7.98 30.12 18.71
CA GLY A 85 7.93 31.42 19.38
C GLY A 85 6.67 31.63 20.23
N PHE A 86 5.93 30.55 20.52
CA PHE A 86 4.67 30.61 21.25
C PHE A 86 4.54 29.50 22.30
N TRP A 87 3.66 29.74 23.27
CA TRP A 87 3.27 28.76 24.27
C TRP A 87 2.11 27.92 23.77
N ILE A 88 2.07 26.66 24.22
CA ILE A 88 0.99 25.72 23.92
C ILE A 88 0.31 25.36 25.24
N ARG A 89 -0.98 25.64 25.32
CA ARG A 89 -1.86 25.41 26.49
C ARG A 89 -3.21 24.79 26.11
N GLU A 90 -3.66 25.04 24.88
CA GLU A 90 -4.87 24.45 24.31
C GLU A 90 -4.59 23.82 22.95
N ILE A 91 -5.37 22.79 22.65
CA ILE A 91 -5.34 22.04 21.39
C ILE A 91 -6.77 21.96 20.88
N GLY A 92 -6.97 22.26 19.60
CA GLY A 92 -8.25 22.17 18.91
C GLY A 92 -8.16 21.24 17.72
N LEU A 93 -9.21 20.44 17.51
CA LEU A 93 -9.33 19.52 16.39
C LEU A 93 -10.46 19.98 15.47
N TYR A 94 -10.19 20.09 14.18
CA TYR A 94 -11.09 20.69 13.20
C TYR A 94 -11.43 19.71 12.06
N ASP A 95 -12.65 19.83 11.56
CA ASP A 95 -13.10 19.09 10.37
C ASP A 95 -12.75 19.81 9.05
N ASP A 96 -13.17 19.25 7.91
CA ASP A 96 -13.02 19.81 6.57
C ASP A 96 -13.84 21.09 6.32
N GLU A 97 -14.86 21.34 7.13
CA GLU A 97 -15.68 22.56 7.13
C GLU A 97 -15.11 23.64 8.06
N GLY A 98 -13.98 23.36 8.74
CA GLY A 98 -13.31 24.30 9.66
C GLY A 98 -14.01 24.43 11.02
N LEU A 99 -14.91 23.51 11.36
CA LEU A 99 -15.64 23.48 12.62
C LEU A 99 -14.81 22.81 13.72
N LEU A 100 -14.82 23.39 14.93
CA LEU A 100 -14.11 22.84 16.08
C LEU A 100 -14.84 21.61 16.62
N VAL A 101 -14.31 20.43 16.34
CA VAL A 101 -14.88 19.14 16.73
C VAL A 101 -14.54 18.79 18.18
N ALA A 102 -13.30 19.05 18.59
CA ALA A 102 -12.84 18.72 19.93
C ALA A 102 -11.82 19.73 20.44
N VAL A 103 -11.76 19.85 21.76
CA VAL A 103 -10.84 20.75 22.46
C VAL A 103 -10.19 20.02 23.61
N ALA A 104 -8.91 20.28 23.83
CA ALA A 104 -8.14 19.74 24.93
C ALA A 104 -7.27 20.83 25.57
N ASN A 105 -7.00 20.66 26.86
CA ASN A 105 -5.95 21.41 27.53
C ASN A 105 -4.69 20.55 27.61
N CYS A 106 -3.53 21.19 27.64
CA CYS A 106 -2.24 20.52 27.75
C CYS A 106 -1.33 21.22 28.75
N PRO A 107 -0.27 20.54 29.24
CA PRO A 107 0.73 21.19 30.07
C PRO A 107 1.35 22.36 29.33
N GLU A 108 1.57 23.47 30.03
CA GLU A 108 2.19 24.66 29.45
C GLU A 108 3.56 24.30 28.89
N THR A 109 3.69 24.41 27.57
CA THR A 109 4.92 24.04 26.87
C THR A 109 5.31 25.15 25.91
N TYR A 110 6.55 25.62 26.03
CA TYR A 110 7.09 26.60 25.09
C TYR A 110 7.75 25.91 23.90
N LYS A 111 7.35 26.30 22.69
CA LYS A 111 7.92 25.83 21.44
C LYS A 111 8.86 26.89 20.88
N PRO A 112 10.19 26.77 21.07
CA PRO A 112 11.13 27.75 20.54
C PRO A 112 11.19 27.69 19.02
N LYS A 113 11.52 28.83 18.41
CA LYS A 113 11.79 28.96 16.99
C LYS A 113 13.29 28.83 16.73
N LEU A 114 13.69 28.32 15.56
CA LEU A 114 15.11 28.14 15.22
C LEU A 114 15.95 29.44 15.37
N GLN A 115 15.38 30.63 15.08
CA GLN A 115 16.07 31.92 15.25
C GLN A 115 16.40 32.26 16.71
N GLU A 116 15.75 31.63 17.68
CA GLU A 116 16.05 31.76 19.11
C GLU A 116 17.25 30.88 19.54
N GLY A 117 17.91 30.22 18.59
CA GLY A 117 19.07 29.37 18.84
C GLY A 117 18.73 27.96 19.29
N SER A 118 17.43 27.59 19.34
CA SER A 118 16.98 26.23 19.66
C SER A 118 15.86 25.79 18.73
N GLY A 119 16.23 25.14 17.62
CA GLY A 119 15.30 24.40 16.77
C GLY A 119 14.83 23.14 17.50
N ARG A 120 13.54 23.05 17.80
CA ARG A 120 12.92 21.83 18.34
C ARG A 120 11.81 21.40 17.42
N THR A 121 11.76 20.13 17.06
CA THR A 121 10.55 19.55 16.47
C THR A 121 9.68 19.03 17.62
N GLN A 122 8.39 19.35 17.62
CA GLN A 122 7.49 18.96 18.68
C GLN A 122 6.26 18.25 18.14
N THR A 123 6.03 17.01 18.58
CA THR A 123 4.83 16.25 18.26
C THR A 123 3.76 16.53 19.31
N ILE A 124 2.61 17.02 18.84
CA ILE A 124 1.40 17.20 19.64
C ILE A 124 0.50 16.01 19.39
N ARG A 125 0.17 15.29 20.47
CA ARG A 125 -0.73 14.13 20.45
C ARG A 125 -1.95 14.44 21.29
N MET A 126 -3.13 14.31 20.71
CA MET A 126 -4.41 14.43 21.40
C MET A 126 -5.14 13.09 21.33
N VAL A 127 -5.59 12.60 22.48
CA VAL A 127 -6.37 11.37 22.61
C VAL A 127 -7.80 11.78 22.94
N LEU A 128 -8.75 11.41 22.08
CA LEU A 128 -10.15 11.81 22.18
C LEU A 128 -11.04 10.57 22.26
N ILE A 129 -11.93 10.55 23.25
CA ILE A 129 -12.98 9.53 23.35
C ILE A 129 -14.13 9.94 22.43
N VAL A 130 -14.57 9.04 21.55
CA VAL A 130 -15.67 9.26 20.61
C VAL A 130 -16.76 8.20 20.79
N SER A 131 -18.01 8.55 20.47
CA SER A 131 -19.13 7.61 20.55
C SER A 131 -19.13 6.57 19.42
N SER A 132 -18.47 6.86 18.29
CA SER A 132 -18.29 5.94 17.17
C SER A 132 -16.99 6.26 16.43
N THR A 133 -16.05 5.30 16.40
CA THR A 133 -14.80 5.43 15.63
C THR A 133 -14.98 5.12 14.14
N GLU A 134 -15.99 4.33 13.77
CA GLU A 134 -16.32 4.02 12.36
C GLU A 134 -16.80 5.24 11.57
N ALA A 135 -17.47 6.15 12.26
CA ALA A 135 -17.98 7.40 11.71
C ALA A 135 -16.88 8.46 11.51
N VAL A 136 -15.62 8.17 11.83
CA VAL A 136 -14.48 9.09 11.62
C VAL A 136 -13.67 8.60 10.42
N THR A 137 -13.41 9.46 9.42
CA THR A 137 -12.50 9.07 8.34
C THR A 137 -11.05 9.20 8.75
N LEU A 138 -10.29 8.17 8.42
CA LEU A 138 -8.83 8.17 8.41
C LEU A 138 -8.30 8.74 7.08
N LYS A 139 -8.59 10.01 6.77
CA LYS A 139 -8.02 10.65 5.57
C LYS A 139 -6.84 11.53 5.96
N ILE A 140 -5.65 10.95 5.87
CA ILE A 140 -4.39 11.71 5.84
C ILE A 140 -4.10 11.99 4.37
N ASP A 141 -3.70 13.21 4.03
CA ASP A 141 -3.04 13.49 2.75
C ASP A 141 -1.53 13.29 2.93
N PRO A 142 -0.96 12.13 2.58
CA PRO A 142 0.45 11.83 2.82
C PRO A 142 1.41 12.72 2.00
N SER A 143 0.92 13.56 1.09
CA SER A 143 1.75 14.45 0.27
C SER A 143 2.19 15.73 0.98
N VAL A 144 1.50 16.12 2.07
CA VAL A 144 1.72 17.40 2.77
C VAL A 144 2.44 17.21 4.12
N VAL A 145 2.68 15.97 4.55
CA VAL A 145 3.03 15.69 5.95
C VAL A 145 4.42 15.09 6.15
N LEU A 146 5.12 15.62 7.14
CA LEU A 146 6.41 15.08 7.57
C LEU A 146 6.20 13.73 8.28
N ALA A 147 6.75 12.67 7.70
CA ALA A 147 6.74 11.34 8.31
C ALA A 147 7.73 11.28 9.48
N THR A 148 7.32 10.69 10.61
CA THR A 148 8.26 10.40 11.69
C THR A 148 9.23 9.31 11.26
N ARG A 149 10.47 9.33 11.77
CA ARG A 149 11.44 8.25 11.52
C ARG A 149 10.88 6.87 11.87
N LYS A 150 10.16 6.77 13.00
CA LYS A 150 9.51 5.53 13.43
C LYS A 150 8.48 5.04 12.39
N TYR A 151 7.65 5.93 11.85
CA TYR A 151 6.69 5.56 10.81
C TYR A 151 7.40 4.96 9.58
N VAL A 152 8.51 5.56 9.15
CA VAL A 152 9.32 5.05 8.03
C VAL A 152 9.93 3.69 8.38
N ASP A 153 10.54 3.55 9.55
CA ASP A 153 11.16 2.30 9.99
C ASP A 153 10.14 1.15 10.07
N ASP A 154 8.95 1.41 10.64
CA ASP A 154 7.87 0.42 10.74
C ASP A 154 7.36 0.01 9.34
N LYS A 155 7.20 0.96 8.42
CA LYS A 155 6.75 0.68 7.04
C LYS A 155 7.81 -0.07 6.23
N VAL A 156 9.09 0.21 6.45
CA VAL A 156 10.19 -0.55 5.82
C VAL A 156 10.15 -2.01 6.26
N ILE A 157 9.91 -2.28 7.54
CA ILE A 157 9.77 -3.66 8.05
C ILE A 157 8.58 -4.36 7.40
N GLU A 158 7.42 -3.70 7.30
CA GLU A 158 6.22 -4.25 6.67
C GLU A 158 6.46 -4.61 5.19
N VAL A 159 7.04 -3.67 4.41
CA VAL A 159 7.35 -3.88 3.00
C VAL A 159 8.39 -4.99 2.81
N LYS A 160 9.41 -5.03 3.68
CA LYS A 160 10.41 -6.10 3.64
C LYS A 160 9.78 -7.46 3.92
N ALA A 161 8.95 -7.58 4.95
CA ALA A 161 8.26 -8.82 5.28
C ALA A 161 7.36 -9.30 4.14
N TYR A 162 6.67 -8.37 3.46
CA TYR A 162 5.89 -8.67 2.27
C TYR A 162 6.75 -9.20 1.11
N ALA A 163 7.85 -8.50 0.80
CA ALA A 163 8.78 -8.91 -0.26
C ALA A 163 9.42 -10.28 0.02
N ASP A 164 9.90 -10.49 1.24
CA ASP A 164 10.49 -11.75 1.70
C ASP A 164 9.46 -12.90 1.60
N SER A 165 8.19 -12.63 1.93
CA SER A 165 7.09 -13.59 1.80
C SER A 165 6.82 -13.97 0.34
N LEU A 166 6.79 -13.00 -0.57
CA LEU A 166 6.63 -13.26 -2.01
C LEU A 166 7.81 -14.05 -2.57
N LEU A 167 9.04 -13.67 -2.22
CA LEU A 167 10.24 -14.36 -2.69
C LEU A 167 10.27 -15.80 -2.18
N LYS A 168 9.89 -16.02 -0.92
CA LYS A 168 9.78 -17.38 -0.38
C LYS A 168 8.78 -18.23 -1.16
N LYS A 169 7.59 -17.70 -1.43
CA LYS A 169 6.58 -18.40 -2.26
C LYS A 169 7.09 -18.69 -3.68
N HIS A 170 7.89 -17.79 -4.26
CA HIS A 170 8.51 -17.98 -5.57
C HIS A 170 9.54 -19.10 -5.56
N VAL A 171 10.43 -19.13 -4.56
CA VAL A 171 11.45 -20.18 -4.40
C VAL A 171 10.84 -21.54 -4.07
N ASP A 172 9.79 -21.57 -3.26
CA ASP A 172 9.10 -22.81 -2.86
C ASP A 172 8.22 -23.38 -3.99
N ALA A 173 7.87 -22.58 -5.00
CA ALA A 173 7.07 -23.06 -6.12
C ALA A 173 7.87 -24.02 -7.01
N ALA A 174 7.27 -25.17 -7.36
CA ALA A 174 7.91 -26.15 -8.24
C ALA A 174 8.13 -25.62 -9.67
N ASN A 175 7.26 -24.72 -10.14
CA ASN A 175 7.44 -23.99 -11.39
C ASN A 175 6.91 -22.55 -11.23
N PRO A 176 7.72 -21.61 -10.72
CA PRO A 176 7.31 -20.22 -10.58
C PRO A 176 7.26 -19.47 -11.93
N HIS A 177 7.76 -20.07 -13.00
CA HIS A 177 7.85 -19.48 -14.32
C HIS A 177 7.22 -20.40 -15.36
N THR A 178 5.89 -20.56 -15.31
CA THR A 178 5.12 -21.43 -16.21
C THR A 178 5.24 -21.11 -17.70
N GLN A 179 5.78 -19.94 -18.05
CA GLN A 179 6.13 -19.58 -19.43
C GLN A 179 7.32 -20.37 -19.99
N TYR A 180 8.13 -21.00 -19.12
CA TYR A 180 9.27 -21.81 -19.50
C TYR A 180 9.03 -23.27 -19.10
N PRO A 181 9.26 -24.23 -19.99
CA PRO A 181 9.16 -25.63 -19.64
C PRO A 181 10.23 -26.02 -18.63
N LEU A 182 9.88 -26.94 -17.71
CA LEU A 182 10.88 -27.53 -16.83
C LEU A 182 11.76 -28.46 -17.65
N ILE A 183 13.09 -28.37 -17.50
CA ILE A 183 14.05 -29.22 -18.25
C ILE A 183 13.67 -30.72 -18.15
N ALA A 184 13.26 -31.17 -16.97
CA ALA A 184 12.87 -32.56 -16.73
C ALA A 184 11.64 -33.01 -17.55
N ASN A 185 10.73 -32.09 -17.88
CA ASN A 185 9.47 -32.38 -18.57
C ASN A 185 9.32 -31.62 -19.90
N ALA A 186 10.37 -30.96 -20.39
CA ALA A 186 10.26 -29.94 -21.44
C ALA A 186 9.58 -30.46 -22.71
N LEU A 187 9.95 -31.65 -23.16
CA LEU A 187 9.34 -32.28 -24.34
C LEU A 187 7.89 -32.70 -24.10
N LYS A 188 7.56 -33.15 -22.88
CA LYS A 188 6.19 -33.50 -22.51
C LYS A 188 5.31 -32.25 -22.44
N GLU A 189 5.78 -31.18 -21.82
CA GLU A 189 5.06 -29.90 -21.73
C GLU A 189 4.82 -29.30 -23.12
N MET A 190 5.81 -29.35 -24.01
CA MET A 190 5.66 -28.92 -25.40
C MET A 190 4.68 -29.78 -26.19
N ALA A 191 4.65 -31.09 -25.92
CA ALA A 191 3.69 -31.99 -26.54
C ALA A 191 2.26 -31.74 -26.05
N ASP A 192 2.07 -31.59 -24.74
CA ASP A 192 0.78 -31.26 -24.12
C ASP A 192 0.26 -29.89 -24.60
N ALA A 193 1.16 -28.95 -24.89
CA ALA A 193 0.85 -27.65 -25.49
C ALA A 193 0.55 -27.70 -27.01
N GLY A 194 0.65 -28.87 -27.65
CA GLY A 194 0.39 -29.05 -29.08
C GLY A 194 1.49 -28.51 -30.00
N LEU A 195 2.70 -28.26 -29.48
CA LEU A 195 3.80 -27.60 -30.20
C LEU A 195 4.75 -28.58 -30.89
N VAL A 196 4.44 -29.88 -30.93
CA VAL A 196 5.34 -30.93 -31.48
C VAL A 196 5.84 -30.60 -32.89
N SER A 197 4.94 -30.20 -33.79
CA SER A 197 5.30 -29.89 -35.18
C SER A 197 6.29 -28.71 -35.28
N GLU A 198 6.09 -27.68 -34.46
CA GLU A 198 6.95 -26.49 -34.47
C GLU A 198 8.32 -26.80 -33.83
N VAL A 199 8.34 -27.62 -32.77
CA VAL A 199 9.60 -28.10 -32.16
C VAL A 199 10.41 -28.92 -33.16
N LEU A 200 9.78 -29.87 -33.87
CA LEU A 200 10.46 -30.68 -34.88
C LEU A 200 11.02 -29.80 -36.01
N LYS A 201 10.23 -28.85 -36.50
CA LYS A 201 10.67 -27.88 -37.50
C LYS A 201 11.87 -27.05 -37.03
N ASN A 202 11.82 -26.50 -35.81
CA ASN A 202 12.90 -25.68 -35.25
C ASN A 202 14.18 -26.46 -34.98
N LEU A 203 14.08 -27.76 -34.70
CA LEU A 203 15.22 -28.66 -34.57
C LEU A 203 15.76 -29.18 -35.92
N GLY A 204 15.13 -28.81 -37.05
CA GLY A 204 15.49 -29.33 -38.38
C GLY A 204 15.06 -30.79 -38.59
N LEU A 205 14.15 -31.31 -37.76
CA LEU A 205 13.60 -32.66 -37.79
C LEU A 205 12.22 -32.73 -38.49
N GLY A 206 12.00 -31.89 -39.51
CA GLY A 206 10.78 -31.88 -40.32
C GLY A 206 10.67 -33.08 -41.27
N GLU A 207 9.70 -33.06 -42.18
CA GLU A 207 9.55 -34.10 -43.20
C GLU A 207 10.84 -34.30 -44.01
N GLY A 208 11.27 -35.56 -44.18
CA GLY A 208 12.51 -35.91 -44.91
C GLY A 208 13.82 -35.76 -44.12
N SER A 209 13.78 -35.29 -42.86
CA SER A 209 14.97 -35.13 -42.01
C SER A 209 15.62 -36.44 -41.56
N ALA A 210 14.81 -37.48 -41.29
CA ALA A 210 15.32 -38.75 -40.78
C ALA A 210 16.13 -39.52 -41.84
N LEU A 211 15.81 -39.34 -43.12
CA LEU A 211 16.43 -40.03 -44.24
C LEU A 211 16.57 -39.05 -45.42
N PRO A 212 17.78 -38.55 -45.70
CA PRO A 212 18.01 -37.70 -46.85
C PRO A 212 17.51 -38.34 -48.15
N VAL A 213 16.95 -37.52 -49.04
CA VAL A 213 16.49 -37.97 -50.36
C VAL A 213 17.64 -38.68 -51.09
N GLY A 214 17.37 -39.89 -51.56
CA GLY A 214 18.33 -40.71 -52.31
C GLY A 214 19.10 -41.75 -51.48
N VAL A 215 18.94 -41.79 -50.15
CA VAL A 215 19.53 -42.87 -49.33
C VAL A 215 18.80 -44.20 -49.58
N PRO A 216 19.48 -45.26 -50.07
CA PRO A 216 18.85 -46.56 -50.24
C PRO A 216 18.54 -47.19 -48.88
N VAL A 217 17.29 -47.58 -48.67
CA VAL A 217 16.85 -48.29 -47.47
C VAL A 217 16.45 -49.71 -47.83
N LEU A 218 17.01 -50.69 -47.13
CA LEU A 218 16.61 -52.09 -47.26
C LEU A 218 15.18 -52.25 -46.75
N TRP A 219 14.27 -52.72 -47.60
CA TRP A 219 12.87 -52.97 -47.23
C TRP A 219 12.55 -54.46 -47.37
N PRO A 220 11.94 -55.10 -46.36
CA PRO A 220 11.77 -56.56 -46.33
C PRO A 220 10.67 -57.08 -47.26
N SER A 221 9.86 -56.20 -47.87
CA SER A 221 8.74 -56.60 -48.75
C SER A 221 8.94 -56.14 -50.20
N ALA A 222 8.26 -56.82 -51.14
CA ALA A 222 8.39 -56.55 -52.57
C ALA A 222 7.81 -55.18 -53.00
N THR A 223 6.94 -54.59 -52.18
CA THR A 223 6.24 -53.32 -52.43
C THR A 223 6.73 -52.27 -51.43
N PRO A 224 7.32 -51.15 -51.89
CA PRO A 224 7.75 -50.08 -50.98
C PRO A 224 6.55 -49.35 -50.35
N PRO A 225 6.73 -48.68 -49.20
CA PRO A 225 5.71 -47.79 -48.64
C PRO A 225 5.31 -46.67 -49.61
N ALA A 226 4.13 -46.09 -49.41
CA ALA A 226 3.69 -44.92 -50.17
C ALA A 226 4.71 -43.77 -50.05
N GLY A 227 5.01 -43.09 -51.17
CA GLY A 227 6.01 -42.02 -51.23
C GLY A 227 7.45 -42.48 -51.46
N TRP A 228 7.73 -43.79 -51.45
CA TRP A 228 9.07 -44.33 -51.68
C TRP A 228 9.23 -44.95 -53.07
N LEU A 229 10.41 -44.81 -53.67
CA LEU A 229 10.76 -45.41 -54.97
C LEU A 229 11.46 -46.76 -54.76
N LYS A 230 11.02 -47.79 -55.49
CA LYS A 230 11.74 -49.07 -55.55
C LYS A 230 12.96 -48.94 -56.46
N TYR A 231 14.16 -49.16 -55.93
CA TYR A 231 15.40 -49.16 -56.72
C TYR A 231 15.56 -50.47 -57.51
N ASN A 232 14.86 -50.59 -58.65
CA ASN A 232 14.82 -51.79 -59.50
C ASN A 232 15.20 -51.53 -60.96
N GLY A 233 15.77 -50.37 -61.27
CA GLY A 233 16.15 -49.99 -62.63
C GLY A 233 15.01 -49.52 -63.54
N ALA A 234 13.79 -49.30 -63.02
CA ALA A 234 12.70 -48.69 -63.77
C ALA A 234 12.97 -47.20 -64.06
N ALA A 235 12.35 -46.65 -65.10
CA ALA A 235 12.45 -45.23 -65.45
C ALA A 235 11.89 -44.33 -64.33
N PHE A 236 12.60 -43.24 -64.03
CA PHE A 236 12.22 -42.30 -62.96
C PHE A 236 11.09 -41.36 -63.41
N ASP A 237 9.98 -41.36 -62.66
CA ASP A 237 8.84 -40.48 -62.89
C ASP A 237 8.92 -39.24 -61.99
N LYS A 238 9.39 -38.14 -62.58
CA LYS A 238 9.52 -36.82 -61.91
C LYS A 238 8.18 -36.23 -61.47
N THR A 239 7.05 -36.70 -61.99
CA THR A 239 5.72 -36.21 -61.59
C THR A 239 5.17 -36.93 -60.37
N ARG A 240 5.58 -38.20 -60.15
CA ARG A 240 5.16 -38.99 -58.98
C ARG A 240 6.13 -38.89 -57.80
N TYR A 241 7.39 -38.55 -58.08
CA TYR A 241 8.46 -38.35 -57.10
C TYR A 241 9.16 -37.01 -57.40
N PRO A 242 8.54 -35.86 -57.03
CA PRO A 242 9.08 -34.53 -57.30
C PRO A 242 10.37 -34.22 -56.54
#